data_AF-A0A1U7T5S5-F1
#
_entry.id   AF-A0A1U7T5S5-F1
#
_cell.length_a   1.000
_cell.length_b   1.000
_cell.length_c   1.000
_cell.angle_alpha   90.00
_cell.angle_beta   90.00
_cell.angle_gamma   90.00
#
_symmetry.space_group_name_H-M   'P 1'
#
loop_
_entity.id
_entity.type
_entity.pdbx_description
1 polymer ?
#
loop_
_entity_poly.entity_id
_entity_poly.type
_entity_poly.pdbx_seq_one_letter_code
_entity_poly.pdbx_strand_id
1 'polypeptide(L)'
;MFGIFNNGHLFIRDASALGVIDKQEGSLAATRAGETKDIFSCLVSGCQTQLPSCDTIPEKQSLVLACQQLLPRLLQGRFPSLVQEEIDSALAQCGEATGPDSEVLGAASRLKDILRPLRTCDPRFSYRYPDCKYNEKF
;
A
#
# COMPACT_ATOMS: atom_id res chain seq x y z
N MET A 1 -12.55 2.04 38.51
CA MET A 1 -13.58 3.08 38.31
C MET A 1 -12.90 4.28 37.67
N PHE A 2 -13.22 4.61 36.41
CA PHE A 2 -12.46 5.55 35.56
C PHE A 2 -12.75 7.03 35.87
N GLY A 3 -13.86 7.31 36.55
CA GLY A 3 -14.27 8.66 36.96
C GLY A 3 -15.35 8.65 38.02
N ILE A 4 -15.66 9.84 38.56
CA ILE A 4 -16.72 10.08 39.55
C ILE A 4 -17.78 10.96 38.89
N PHE A 5 -19.04 10.55 39.00
CA PHE A 5 -20.18 11.35 38.55
C PHE A 5 -20.68 12.23 39.70
N ASN A 6 -20.70 13.55 39.51
CA ASN A 6 -21.17 14.49 40.53
C ASN A 6 -21.85 15.70 39.87
N ASN A 7 -23.03 16.10 40.37
CA ASN A 7 -23.81 17.23 39.88
C ASN A 7 -24.03 17.24 38.35
N GLY A 8 -24.28 16.08 37.75
CA GLY A 8 -24.49 15.95 36.29
C GLY A 8 -23.21 15.99 35.45
N HIS A 9 -22.04 16.15 36.08
CA HIS A 9 -20.75 16.15 35.41
C HIS A 9 -19.93 14.89 35.75
N LEU A 10 -19.28 14.33 34.75
CA LEU A 10 -18.36 13.20 34.88
C LEU A 10 -16.93 13.69 35.01
N PHE A 11 -16.31 13.46 36.17
CA PHE A 11 -14.91 13.78 36.43
C PHE A 11 -14.05 12.54 36.21
N ILE A 12 -13.35 12.48 35.08
CA ILE A 12 -12.46 11.36 34.71
C ILE A 12 -11.18 11.46 35.56
N ARG A 13 -10.87 10.42 36.34
CA ARG A 13 -9.66 10.36 37.20
C ARG A 13 -8.57 9.50 36.59
N ASP A 14 -8.95 8.55 35.73
CA ASP A 14 -8.03 7.66 35.03
C ASP A 14 -8.57 7.39 33.62
N ALA A 15 -7.84 7.90 32.62
CA ALA A 15 -8.18 7.78 31.20
C ALA A 15 -7.31 6.74 30.47
N SER A 16 -6.44 6.00 31.18
CA SER A 16 -5.50 5.05 30.58
C SER A 16 -6.16 3.92 29.79
N ALA A 17 -7.44 3.64 30.05
CA ALA A 17 -8.27 2.68 29.33
C ALA A 17 -9.52 3.31 28.67
N LEU A 18 -9.59 4.65 28.59
CA LEU A 18 -10.77 5.37 28.09
C LEU A 18 -10.51 5.91 26.67
N GLY A 19 -11.18 5.33 25.68
CA GLY A 19 -11.29 5.90 24.33
C GLY A 19 -12.67 6.52 24.14
N VAL A 20 -12.74 7.84 23.92
CA VAL A 20 -14.00 8.52 23.57
C VAL A 20 -14.03 8.70 22.05
N ILE A 21 -14.98 8.05 21.40
CA ILE A 21 -15.25 8.25 19.97
C ILE A 21 -16.44 9.21 19.89
N ASP A 22 -16.18 10.45 19.48
CA ASP A 22 -17.24 11.38 19.14
C ASP A 22 -18.01 10.85 17.92
N LYS A 23 -19.30 10.58 18.09
CA LYS A 23 -20.20 10.15 17.03
C LYS A 23 -21.05 11.31 16.49
N GLN A 24 -20.89 12.53 17.01
CA GLN A 24 -21.66 13.70 16.63
C GLN A 24 -21.12 14.42 15.39
N GLU A 25 -19.86 14.18 15.01
CA GLU A 25 -19.44 14.42 13.64
C GLU A 25 -20.10 13.33 12.78
N GLY A 26 -21.38 13.58 12.50
CA GLY A 26 -22.26 12.65 11.82
C GLY A 26 -21.57 12.16 10.56
N SER A 27 -21.72 10.86 10.29
CA SER A 27 -21.66 10.34 8.93
C SER A 27 -22.28 11.39 8.03
N LEU A 28 -21.46 12.10 7.25
CA LEU A 28 -21.95 13.01 6.23
C LEU A 28 -22.93 12.16 5.44
N ALA A 29 -24.23 12.35 5.67
CA ALA A 29 -25.27 11.69 4.92
C ALA A 29 -24.93 12.06 3.48
N ALA A 30 -24.36 11.09 2.75
CA ALA A 30 -23.62 11.32 1.52
C ALA A 30 -24.53 12.10 0.60
N THR A 31 -24.34 13.42 0.58
CA THR A 31 -25.29 14.33 -0.03
C THR A 31 -24.94 14.30 -1.49
N ARG A 32 -25.45 13.27 -2.19
CA ARG A 32 -25.55 13.14 -3.65
C ARG A 32 -24.47 13.92 -4.43
N ALA A 33 -23.21 13.65 -4.14
CA ALA A 33 -22.12 13.92 -5.07
C ALA A 33 -21.94 12.61 -5.85
N GLY A 34 -21.97 12.71 -7.19
CA GLY A 34 -22.07 11.58 -8.12
C GLY A 34 -21.24 10.35 -7.73
N GLU A 35 -21.83 9.17 -7.99
CA GLU A 35 -21.37 7.82 -7.65
C GLU A 35 -19.90 7.53 -7.98
N THR A 36 -18.98 8.12 -7.21
CA THR A 36 -17.58 7.71 -7.23
C THR A 36 -17.50 6.58 -6.21
N LYS A 37 -17.86 5.38 -6.66
CA LYS A 37 -17.73 4.15 -5.86
C LYS A 37 -16.24 3.90 -5.66
N ASP A 38 -15.71 4.29 -4.51
CA ASP A 38 -14.37 3.91 -4.10
C ASP A 38 -14.37 2.56 -3.36
N ILE A 39 -13.18 2.05 -3.08
CA ILE A 39 -13.00 0.76 -2.38
C ILE A 39 -13.62 0.74 -0.98
N PHE A 40 -13.85 1.90 -0.36
CA PHE A 40 -14.38 2.04 0.99
C PHE A 40 -15.91 2.19 1.02
N SER A 41 -16.52 2.54 -0.12
CA SER A 41 -17.95 2.75 -0.27
C SER A 41 -18.79 1.51 0.11
N CYS A 42 -18.20 0.33 0.02
CA CYS A 42 -18.86 -0.95 0.32
C CYS A 42 -18.80 -1.35 1.80
N LEU A 43 -17.87 -0.77 2.58
CA LEU A 43 -17.71 -1.08 4.01
C LEU A 43 -18.92 -0.62 4.83
N VAL A 44 -19.57 0.46 4.41
CA VAL A 44 -20.71 1.07 5.11
C VAL A 44 -22.04 0.46 4.67
N SER A 45 -22.16 0.05 3.40
CA SER A 45 -23.46 -0.19 2.76
C SER A 45 -23.71 -1.64 2.36
N GLY A 46 -22.76 -2.57 2.56
CA GLY A 46 -22.92 -3.98 2.20
C GLY A 46 -23.19 -4.17 0.71
N CYS A 47 -22.41 -3.51 -0.15
CA CYS A 47 -22.62 -3.55 -1.59
C CYS A 47 -22.26 -4.91 -2.19
N GLN A 48 -23.09 -5.43 -3.11
CA GLN A 48 -22.63 -6.37 -4.13
C GLN A 48 -21.98 -5.56 -5.27
N THR A 49 -20.73 -5.15 -5.11
CA THR A 49 -19.99 -4.58 -6.24
C THR A 49 -19.56 -5.70 -7.18
N GLN A 50 -20.03 -5.64 -8.43
CA GLN A 50 -19.41 -6.35 -9.54
C GLN A 50 -18.05 -5.69 -9.83
N LEU A 51 -17.05 -6.01 -9.01
CA LEU A 51 -15.67 -5.73 -9.35
C LEU A 51 -15.27 -6.74 -10.42
N PRO A 52 -14.56 -6.33 -11.48
CA PRO A 52 -13.97 -7.29 -12.40
C PRO A 52 -13.07 -8.24 -11.60
N SER A 53 -13.10 -9.53 -11.92
CA SER A 53 -12.20 -10.48 -11.27
C SER A 53 -10.76 -10.03 -11.51
N CYS A 54 -9.92 -10.10 -10.48
CA CYS A 54 -8.49 -9.85 -10.61
C CYS A 54 -7.84 -10.79 -11.63
N ASP A 55 -8.44 -11.95 -11.90
CA ASP A 55 -7.98 -12.92 -12.90
C ASP A 55 -8.08 -12.38 -14.34
N THR A 56 -8.88 -11.33 -14.56
CA THR A 56 -9.05 -10.70 -15.88
C THR A 56 -8.02 -9.61 -16.16
N ILE A 57 -7.23 -9.21 -15.16
CA ILE A 57 -6.23 -8.14 -15.30
C ILE A 57 -4.91 -8.74 -15.78
N PRO A 58 -4.39 -8.33 -16.96
CA PRO A 58 -3.10 -8.80 -17.43
C PRO A 58 -1.96 -8.40 -16.47
N GLU A 59 -1.03 -9.32 -16.22
CA GLU A 59 0.12 -9.07 -15.33
C GLU A 59 0.91 -7.82 -15.75
N LYS A 60 1.11 -7.62 -17.05
CA LYS A 60 1.75 -6.42 -17.63
C LYS A 60 1.12 -5.14 -17.09
N GLN A 61 -0.21 -5.05 -17.05
CA GLN A 61 -0.90 -3.83 -16.65
C GLN A 61 -0.56 -3.45 -15.20
N SER A 62 -0.54 -4.44 -14.32
CA SER A 62 -0.17 -4.26 -12.91
C SER A 62 1.29 -3.81 -12.77
N LEU A 63 2.20 -4.40 -13.54
CA LEU A 63 3.62 -4.04 -13.52
C LEU A 63 3.88 -2.63 -14.04
N VAL A 64 3.27 -2.26 -15.17
CA VAL A 64 3.37 -0.89 -15.73
C VAL A 64 2.91 0.14 -14.69
N LEU A 65 1.75 -0.09 -14.06
CA LEU A 65 1.24 0.81 -13.03
C LEU A 65 2.20 0.94 -11.84
N ALA A 66 2.72 -0.19 -11.34
CA ALA A 66 3.68 -0.18 -10.24
C ALA A 66 4.97 0.57 -10.61
N CYS A 67 5.52 0.32 -11.81
CA CYS A 67 6.75 0.92 -12.31
C CYS A 67 6.60 2.41 -12.65
N GLN A 68 5.41 2.87 -13.05
CA GLN A 68 5.17 4.29 -13.32
C GLN A 68 4.82 5.09 -12.05
N GLN A 69 3.98 4.55 -11.18
CA GLN A 69 3.31 5.36 -10.15
C GLN A 69 3.88 5.14 -8.75
N LEU A 70 4.25 3.90 -8.42
CA LEU A 70 4.62 3.52 -7.06
C LEU A 70 6.13 3.49 -6.86
N LEU A 71 6.83 2.66 -7.66
CA LEU A 71 8.25 2.36 -7.45
C LEU A 71 9.18 3.57 -7.62
N PRO A 72 8.98 4.51 -8.57
CA PRO A 72 9.86 5.68 -8.68
C PRO A 72 9.90 6.48 -7.38
N ARG A 73 8.75 6.68 -6.73
CA ARG A 73 8.65 7.42 -5.46
C ARG A 73 9.34 6.70 -4.29
N LEU A 74 9.32 5.36 -4.31
CA LEU A 74 9.94 4.55 -3.26
C LEU A 74 11.47 4.43 -3.44
N LEU A 75 11.95 4.40 -4.69
CA LEU A 75 13.33 4.06 -5.02
C LEU A 75 14.20 5.28 -5.36
N GLN A 76 13.62 6.43 -5.72
CA GLN A 76 14.38 7.61 -6.14
C GLN A 76 15.37 8.08 -5.06
N GLY A 77 16.65 8.17 -5.44
CA GLY A 77 17.73 8.68 -4.60
C GLY A 77 18.02 7.82 -3.37
N ARG A 78 17.58 6.55 -3.35
CA ARG A 78 17.82 5.61 -2.24
C ARG A 78 19.09 4.80 -2.41
N PHE A 79 19.71 4.82 -3.60
CA PHE A 79 20.84 3.97 -3.95
C PHE A 79 22.04 4.80 -4.45
N PRO A 80 23.27 4.24 -4.40
CA PRO A 80 24.43 4.85 -5.04
C PRO A 80 24.19 5.12 -6.53
N SER A 81 24.83 6.15 -7.09
CA SER A 81 24.53 6.67 -8.43
C SER A 81 24.46 5.60 -9.53
N LEU A 82 25.47 4.72 -9.61
CA LEU A 82 25.52 3.66 -10.63
C LEU A 82 24.31 2.69 -10.52
N VAL A 83 23.96 2.30 -9.30
CA VAL A 83 22.83 1.38 -9.06
C VAL A 83 21.50 2.10 -9.29
N GLN A 84 21.43 3.39 -8.94
CA GLN A 84 20.25 4.21 -9.17
C GLN A 84 19.96 4.36 -10.67
N GLU A 85 20.99 4.62 -11.49
CA GLU A 85 20.84 4.71 -12.95
C GLU A 85 20.32 3.40 -13.56
N GLU A 86 20.81 2.25 -13.09
CA GLU A 86 20.30 0.95 -13.52
C GLU A 86 18.84 0.71 -13.11
N ILE A 87 18.46 1.12 -11.89
CA ILE A 87 17.08 1.05 -11.39
C ILE A 87 16.18 1.95 -12.24
N ASP A 88 16.58 3.19 -12.48
CA ASP A 88 15.80 4.18 -13.22
C ASP A 88 15.61 3.74 -14.68
N SER A 89 16.64 3.17 -15.31
CA SER A 89 16.54 2.58 -16.64
C SER A 89 15.57 1.40 -16.70
N ALA A 90 15.61 0.50 -15.70
CA ALA A 90 14.71 -0.65 -15.64
C ALA A 90 13.26 -0.22 -15.35
N LEU A 91 13.06 0.81 -14.51
CA LEU A 91 11.76 1.42 -14.25
C LEU A 91 11.15 2.06 -15.50
N ALA A 92 11.94 2.80 -16.28
CA ALA A 92 11.48 3.41 -17.51
C ALA A 92 10.97 2.37 -18.52
N GLN A 93 11.71 1.26 -18.69
CA GLN A 93 11.32 0.16 -19.58
C GLN A 93 10.11 -0.61 -19.05
N CYS A 94 10.07 -0.90 -17.74
CA CYS A 94 8.93 -1.57 -17.11
C CYS A 94 7.65 -0.70 -17.16
N GLY A 95 7.81 0.62 -17.12
CA GLY A 95 6.71 1.58 -17.22
C GLY A 95 6.25 1.85 -18.65
N GLU A 96 6.84 1.25 -19.68
CA GLU A 96 6.44 1.51 -21.07
C GLU A 96 5.18 0.72 -21.44
N ALA A 97 4.02 1.38 -21.35
CA ALA A 97 2.71 0.75 -21.57
C ALA A 97 2.54 0.24 -23.02
N THR A 98 3.19 0.92 -23.98
CA THR A 98 3.08 0.60 -25.41
C THR A 98 4.00 -0.53 -25.85
N GLY A 99 4.98 -0.89 -25.04
CA GLY A 99 5.93 -1.97 -25.32
C GLY A 99 5.28 -3.36 -25.29
N PRO A 100 5.88 -4.37 -25.93
CA PRO A 100 5.37 -5.74 -25.88
C PRO A 100 5.49 -6.32 -24.45
N ASP A 101 4.58 -7.26 -24.11
CA ASP A 101 4.53 -7.88 -22.79
C ASP A 101 5.86 -8.50 -22.36
N SER A 102 6.60 -9.13 -23.27
CA SER A 102 7.91 -9.71 -23.01
C SER A 102 8.95 -8.68 -22.55
N GLU A 103 8.89 -7.46 -23.08
CA GLU A 103 9.83 -6.39 -22.70
C GLU A 103 9.50 -5.85 -21.30
N VAL A 104 8.22 -5.61 -21.02
CA VAL A 104 7.77 -5.15 -19.69
C VAL A 104 8.09 -6.19 -18.62
N LEU A 105 7.75 -7.46 -18.88
CA LEU A 105 8.02 -8.57 -17.96
C LEU A 105 9.53 -8.77 -17.77
N GLY A 106 10.32 -8.66 -18.84
CA GLY A 106 11.78 -8.74 -18.77
C GLY A 106 12.40 -7.61 -17.96
N ALA A 107 11.96 -6.37 -18.18
CA ALA A 107 12.40 -5.20 -17.42
C ALA A 107 12.00 -5.29 -15.94
N ALA A 108 10.78 -5.75 -15.66
CA ALA A 108 10.31 -6.00 -14.29
C ALA A 108 11.14 -7.08 -13.58
N SER A 109 11.48 -8.16 -14.28
CA SER A 109 12.36 -9.20 -13.75
C SER A 109 13.76 -8.65 -13.47
N ARG A 110 14.33 -7.88 -14.39
CA ARG A 110 15.63 -7.22 -14.20
C ARG A 110 15.62 -6.28 -12.99
N LEU A 111 14.57 -5.46 -12.85
CA LEU A 111 14.41 -4.58 -11.69
C LEU A 111 14.34 -5.38 -10.39
N LYS A 112 13.56 -6.47 -10.39
CA LYS A 112 13.48 -7.39 -9.23
C LYS A 112 14.84 -7.99 -8.89
N ASP A 113 15.66 -8.31 -9.89
CA ASP A 113 17.00 -8.87 -9.70
C ASP A 113 18.00 -7.85 -9.15
N ILE A 114 17.95 -6.59 -9.61
CA ILE A 114 18.75 -5.48 -9.05
C ILE A 114 18.38 -5.24 -7.58
N LEU A 115 17.08 -5.23 -7.26
CA LEU A 115 16.59 -4.95 -5.91
C LEU A 115 16.76 -6.12 -4.94
N ARG A 116 16.82 -7.35 -5.44
CA ARG A 116 16.91 -8.58 -4.62
C ARG A 116 18.07 -8.58 -3.62
N PRO A 117 19.34 -8.32 -4.01
CA PRO A 117 20.45 -8.28 -3.06
C PRO A 117 20.41 -7.05 -2.13
N LEU A 118 19.66 -6.02 -2.49
CA LEU A 118 19.54 -4.77 -1.72
C LEU A 118 18.47 -4.85 -0.63
N ARG A 119 17.73 -5.96 -0.53
CA ARG A 119 16.75 -6.20 0.53
C ARG A 119 17.48 -6.30 1.86
N THR A 120 17.36 -5.27 2.70
CA THR A 120 17.86 -5.30 4.07
C THR A 120 17.07 -6.31 4.90
N CYS A 121 17.70 -7.42 5.26
CA CYS A 121 17.25 -8.32 6.31
C CYS A 121 17.63 -7.77 7.70
N ASP A 122 17.26 -6.52 7.95
CA ASP A 122 17.56 -5.83 9.21
C ASP A 122 16.46 -6.15 10.24
N PRO A 123 16.80 -6.73 11.40
CA PRO A 123 15.83 -7.13 12.41
C PRO A 123 15.01 -5.97 12.99
N ARG A 124 15.41 -4.71 12.77
CA ARG A 124 14.68 -3.51 13.21
C ARG A 124 13.42 -3.21 12.39
N PHE A 125 13.25 -3.79 11.20
CA PHE A 125 12.02 -3.63 10.43
C PHE A 125 10.97 -4.69 10.85
N SER A 126 9.77 -4.22 11.20
CA SER A 126 8.68 -5.02 11.77
C SER A 126 7.82 -5.74 10.74
N TYR A 127 7.73 -5.22 9.50
CA TYR A 127 7.02 -5.87 8.41
C TYR A 127 8.00 -6.71 7.58
N ARG A 128 7.85 -8.04 7.66
CA ARG A 128 8.87 -9.01 7.23
C ARG A 128 8.44 -9.92 6.10
N TYR A 129 7.27 -9.73 5.48
CA TYR A 129 6.77 -10.68 4.48
C TYR A 129 7.16 -10.31 3.03
N PRO A 130 7.62 -11.27 2.20
CA PRO A 130 8.01 -12.64 2.57
C PRO A 130 9.32 -12.64 3.37
N ASP A 131 9.35 -13.47 4.41
CA ASP A 131 10.46 -13.56 5.37
C ASP A 131 11.80 -13.70 4.66
N CYS A 132 12.82 -13.03 5.19
CA CYS A 132 14.24 -13.26 4.88
C CYS A 132 14.72 -14.72 5.14
N LYS A 133 13.81 -15.67 5.39
CA LYS A 133 14.08 -17.09 5.54
C LYS A 133 13.69 -17.86 4.28
N TYR A 134 14.56 -17.80 3.28
CA TYR A 134 14.88 -18.96 2.44
C TYR A 134 16.38 -18.97 2.20
N ASN A 135 17.14 -19.19 3.27
CA ASN A 135 18.49 -19.72 3.14
C ASN A 135 18.42 -21.17 3.63
N GLU A 136 18.02 -22.10 2.77
CA GLU A 136 18.06 -23.55 3.09
C GLU A 136 19.48 -24.14 2.98
N LYS A 137 20.51 -23.30 2.84
CA LYS A 137 21.90 -23.74 2.71
C LYS A 137 22.77 -23.57 3.96
N PHE A 138 22.18 -23.19 5.11
CA PHE A 138 22.80 -23.26 6.43
C PHE A 138 21.74 -23.54 7.50
#